data_AF-A0A8S3Y3T8-F1
#
_entry.id   AF-A0A8S3Y3T8-F1
#
_cell.length_a   1.000
_cell.length_b   1.000
_cell.length_c   1.000
_cell.angle_alpha   90.00
_cell.angle_beta   90.00
_cell.angle_gamma   90.00
#
_symmetry.space_group_name_H-M   'P 1'
#
loop_
_entity.id
_entity.type
_entity.pdbx_description
1 polymer ?
#
loop_
_entity_poly.entity_id
_entity_poly.type
_entity_poly.pdbx_seq_one_letter_code
_entity_poly.pdbx_strand_id
1 'polypeptide(L)'
;MKISTTFFMIATIIAVRGNNDFRTIDSIIQEAPCSSQGICTIAADCPKGNLVEQSGLCPTQRSRGVECCYGLSVKETRCAKRGGSCVPAEEFCNHKLIYYKATDCGHGFKCCIRV
;
A
#
# COMPACT_ATOMS: atom_id res chain seq x y z
N MET A 1 -0.12 -32.18 -20.25
CA MET A 1 0.03 -30.97 -19.42
C MET A 1 -1.11 -30.93 -18.40
N LYS A 2 -0.96 -31.54 -17.22
CA LYS A 2 -1.99 -31.46 -16.15
C LYS A 2 -1.68 -30.22 -15.33
N ILE A 3 -2.26 -29.09 -15.71
CA ILE A 3 -2.24 -27.87 -14.89
C ILE A 3 -2.99 -28.23 -13.60
N SER A 4 -2.24 -28.32 -12.49
CA SER A 4 -2.77 -28.76 -11.20
C SER A 4 -3.84 -27.78 -10.73
N THR A 5 -5.06 -28.27 -10.50
CA THR A 5 -6.20 -27.50 -9.98
C THR A 5 -5.85 -26.74 -8.70
N THR A 6 -4.90 -27.26 -7.92
CA THR A 6 -4.34 -26.62 -6.73
C THR A 6 -3.64 -25.29 -7.04
N PHE A 7 -2.92 -25.19 -8.16
CA PHE A 7 -2.24 -23.97 -8.56
C PHE A 7 -3.23 -22.85 -8.90
N PHE A 8 -4.34 -23.22 -9.55
CA PHE A 8 -5.42 -22.29 -9.87
C PHE A 8 -6.11 -21.77 -8.60
N MET A 9 -6.36 -22.64 -7.61
CA MET A 9 -6.96 -22.26 -6.33
C MET A 9 -6.05 -21.33 -5.50
N ILE A 10 -4.74 -21.54 -5.52
CA ILE A 10 -3.81 -20.66 -4.79
C ILE A 10 -3.77 -19.27 -5.42
N ALA A 11 -3.70 -19.18 -6.75
CA ALA A 11 -3.67 -17.91 -7.47
C ALA A 11 -4.93 -17.07 -7.22
N THR A 12 -6.11 -17.70 -7.22
CA THR A 12 -7.37 -17.00 -6.93
C THR A 12 -7.44 -16.50 -5.49
N ILE A 13 -6.99 -17.29 -4.51
CA ILE A 13 -6.95 -16.86 -3.09
C ILE A 13 -6.05 -15.63 -2.92
N ILE A 14 -4.88 -15.59 -3.55
CA ILE A 14 -3.94 -14.46 -3.44
C ILE A 14 -4.57 -13.19 -4.04
N ALA A 15 -5.15 -13.29 -5.24
CA ALA A 15 -5.80 -12.15 -5.90
C ALA A 15 -6.97 -11.59 -5.07
N VAL A 16 -7.80 -12.47 -4.49
CA VAL A 16 -8.93 -12.07 -3.62
C VAL A 16 -8.43 -11.37 -2.35
N ARG A 17 -7.37 -11.89 -1.72
CA ARG A 17 -6.78 -11.27 -0.51
C ARG A 17 -6.23 -9.87 -0.80
N GLY A 18 -5.48 -9.68 -1.88
CA GLY A 18 -4.95 -8.37 -2.26
C GLY A 18 -6.06 -7.32 -2.48
N ASN A 19 -7.16 -7.72 -3.13
CA ASN A 19 -8.31 -6.84 -3.33
C ASN A 19 -8.98 -6.44 -1.99
N ASN A 20 -9.06 -7.37 -1.03
CA ASN A 20 -9.61 -7.07 0.30
C ASN A 20 -8.70 -6.15 1.12
N ASP A 21 -7.38 -6.31 1.02
CA ASP A 21 -6.43 -5.43 1.69
C ASP A 21 -6.57 -3.98 1.17
N PHE A 22 -6.63 -3.79 -0.15
CA PHE A 22 -6.82 -2.46 -0.75
C PHE A 22 -8.14 -1.81 -0.35
N ARG A 23 -9.24 -2.57 -0.37
CA ARG A 23 -10.55 -2.07 0.11
C ARG A 23 -10.50 -1.62 1.56
N THR A 24 -9.79 -2.37 2.40
CA THR A 24 -9.64 -2.01 3.81
C THR A 24 -8.85 -0.72 3.97
N ILE A 25 -7.71 -0.59 3.28
CA ILE A 25 -6.86 0.62 3.32
C ILE A 25 -7.64 1.84 2.79
N ASP A 26 -8.33 1.71 1.66
CA ASP A 26 -9.12 2.79 1.06
C ASP A 26 -10.30 3.24 1.93
N SER A 27 -10.75 2.40 2.87
CA SER A 27 -11.83 2.74 3.80
C SER A 27 -11.38 3.54 5.03
N ILE A 28 -10.07 3.78 5.18
CA ILE A 28 -9.51 4.52 6.30
C ILE A 28 -9.56 6.02 6.00
N ILE A 29 -10.30 6.75 6.84
CA ILE A 29 -10.41 8.20 6.78
C ILE A 29 -9.17 8.83 7.41
N GLN A 30 -8.64 9.88 6.79
CA GLN A 30 -7.55 10.67 7.35
C GLN A 30 -8.09 11.69 8.34
N GLU A 31 -7.54 11.69 9.56
CA GLU A 31 -8.06 12.48 10.68
C GLU A 31 -7.09 13.62 11.01
N ALA A 32 -7.63 14.82 11.26
CA ALA A 32 -6.85 16.04 11.46
C ALA A 32 -5.69 15.93 12.48
N PRO A 33 -5.82 15.23 13.63
CA PRO A 33 -4.70 15.08 14.57
C PRO A 33 -3.50 14.32 14.00
N CYS A 34 -3.71 13.41 13.04
CA CYS A 34 -2.65 12.67 12.39
C CYS A 34 -2.13 13.37 11.13
N SER A 35 -3.00 13.99 10.32
CA SER A 35 -2.66 14.57 9.02
C SER A 35 -1.57 15.65 9.04
N SER A 36 -1.28 16.24 10.20
CA SER A 36 -0.19 17.21 10.37
C SER A 36 1.21 16.58 10.39
N GLN A 37 1.31 15.27 10.61
CA GLN A 37 2.58 14.58 10.81
C GLN A 37 2.67 13.19 10.16
N GLY A 38 1.56 12.63 9.70
CA GLY A 38 1.53 11.30 9.13
C GLY A 38 0.21 10.97 8.45
N ILE A 39 -0.07 9.68 8.37
CA ILE A 39 -1.26 9.11 7.75
C ILE A 39 -1.87 8.06 8.66
N CYS A 40 -3.20 8.05 8.76
CA CYS A 40 -3.96 7.01 9.42
C CYS A 40 -3.88 5.71 8.60
N THR A 41 -3.41 4.64 9.21
CA THR A 41 -3.34 3.31 8.61
C THR A 41 -3.52 2.21 9.66
N ILE A 42 -3.64 0.95 9.26
CA ILE A 42 -3.71 -0.16 10.22
C ILE A 42 -2.35 -0.26 10.94
N ALA A 43 -2.35 -0.22 12.27
CA ALA A 43 -1.12 -0.16 13.06
C ALA A 43 -0.19 -1.36 12.77
N ALA A 44 -0.76 -2.55 12.56
CA ALA A 44 -0.02 -3.77 12.21
C ALA A 44 0.63 -3.71 10.82
N ASP A 45 0.11 -2.87 9.92
CA ASP A 45 0.62 -2.71 8.57
C ASP A 45 1.51 -1.46 8.43
N CYS A 46 1.71 -0.68 9.49
CA CYS A 46 2.67 0.43 9.49
C CYS A 46 4.11 -0.13 9.44
N PRO A 47 5.01 0.43 8.61
CA PRO A 47 6.41 -0.01 8.57
C PRO A 47 7.05 0.03 9.96
N LYS A 48 7.90 -0.95 10.28
CA LYS A 48 8.56 -1.03 11.58
C LYS A 48 9.27 0.27 11.91
N GLY A 49 9.06 0.78 13.13
CA GLY A 49 9.63 2.05 13.60
C GLY A 49 9.01 3.32 13.01
N ASN A 50 7.91 3.23 12.24
CA ASN A 50 7.23 4.39 11.66
C ASN A 50 5.88 4.71 12.32
N LEU A 51 5.49 3.98 13.36
CA LEU A 51 4.34 4.40 14.18
C LEU A 51 4.71 5.70 14.89
N VAL A 52 3.76 6.64 14.89
CA VAL A 52 3.93 7.89 15.63
C VAL A 52 3.94 7.57 17.13
N GLU A 53 4.88 8.17 17.87
CA GLU A 53 5.06 7.91 19.30
C GLU A 53 3.79 8.28 20.10
N GLN A 54 3.15 9.37 19.73
CA GLN A 54 1.86 9.77 20.26
C GLN A 54 0.75 8.88 19.69
N SER A 55 0.15 8.05 20.54
CA SER A 55 -0.99 7.20 20.18
C SER A 55 -2.33 7.95 20.16
N GLY A 56 -3.33 7.40 19.46
CA GLY A 56 -4.71 7.88 19.48
C GLY A 56 -4.97 9.06 18.55
N LEU A 57 -4.16 9.25 17.53
CA LEU A 57 -4.27 10.36 16.58
C LEU A 57 -5.26 10.10 15.44
N CYS A 58 -5.76 8.86 15.34
CA CYS A 58 -6.89 8.46 14.49
C CYS A 58 -8.06 7.97 15.36
N PRO A 59 -8.61 8.83 16.25
CA PRO A 59 -9.53 8.42 17.31
C PRO A 59 -10.81 7.75 16.81
N THR A 60 -11.38 8.18 15.67
CA THR A 60 -12.68 7.67 15.22
C THR A 60 -12.62 6.23 14.73
N GLN A 61 -11.43 5.75 14.34
CA GLN A 61 -11.23 4.42 13.75
C GLN A 61 -10.29 3.53 14.59
N ARG A 62 -9.90 3.98 15.78
CA ARG A 62 -9.00 3.24 16.68
C ARG A 62 -9.50 1.85 17.04
N SER A 63 -10.82 1.67 17.19
CA SER A 63 -11.45 0.37 17.45
C SER A 63 -11.21 -0.66 16.33
N ARG A 64 -10.85 -0.21 15.12
CA ARG A 64 -10.48 -1.04 13.97
C ARG A 64 -8.97 -1.30 13.88
N GLY A 65 -8.20 -0.91 14.90
CA GLY A 65 -6.74 -1.03 14.93
C GLY A 65 -6.02 -0.02 14.04
N VAL A 66 -6.67 1.09 13.68
CA VAL A 66 -6.07 2.20 12.94
C VAL A 66 -5.29 3.10 13.89
N GLU A 67 -4.09 3.50 13.47
CA GLU A 67 -3.24 4.45 14.19
C GLU A 67 -2.45 5.33 13.21
N CYS A 68 -1.87 6.41 13.72
CA CYS A 68 -1.05 7.31 12.93
C CYS A 68 0.35 6.75 12.65
N CYS A 69 0.78 6.86 11.39
CA CYS A 69 2.03 6.32 10.88
C CYS A 69 2.74 7.38 10.02
N TYR A 70 4.07 7.47 10.11
CA TYR A 70 4.89 8.34 9.25
C TYR A 70 4.99 7.85 7.80
N GLY A 71 4.52 6.63 7.51
CA GLY A 71 4.59 6.01 6.21
C GLY A 71 3.28 5.35 5.78
N LEU A 72 3.23 4.96 4.51
CA LEU A 72 2.12 4.17 3.98
C LEU A 72 2.16 2.73 4.53
N SER A 73 0.99 2.10 4.59
CA SER A 73 0.84 0.67 4.83
C SER A 73 1.81 -0.15 3.98
N VAL A 74 2.46 -1.16 4.57
CA VAL A 74 3.32 -2.10 3.84
C VAL A 74 2.54 -2.91 2.80
N LYS A 75 1.21 -2.97 2.92
CA LYS A 75 0.30 -3.60 1.96
C LYS A 75 -0.13 -2.67 0.83
N GLU A 76 0.15 -1.37 0.91
CA GLU A 76 -0.10 -0.45 -0.21
C GLU A 76 0.97 -0.62 -1.29
N THR A 77 0.64 -1.44 -2.29
CA THR A 77 1.48 -1.77 -3.43
C THR A 77 1.04 -1.06 -4.72
N ARG A 78 0.04 -0.19 -4.69
CA ARG A 78 -0.42 0.53 -5.90
C ARG A 78 0.42 1.78 -6.09
N CYS A 79 1.09 1.89 -7.23
CA CYS A 79 1.90 3.03 -7.65
C CYS A 79 1.14 4.36 -7.51
N ALA A 80 -0.11 4.40 -7.98
CA ALA A 80 -0.91 5.62 -7.95
C ALA A 80 -1.15 6.14 -6.53
N LYS A 81 -1.35 5.24 -5.55
CA LYS A 81 -1.57 5.58 -4.14
C LYS A 81 -0.28 5.96 -3.41
N ARG A 82 0.87 5.68 -3.99
CA ARG A 82 2.19 6.10 -3.50
C ARG A 82 2.68 7.41 -4.11
N GLY A 83 1.83 8.10 -4.89
CA GLY A 83 2.21 9.33 -5.61
C GLY A 83 3.10 9.08 -6.83
N GLY A 84 3.10 7.85 -7.36
CA GLY A 84 3.85 7.49 -8.55
C GLY A 84 3.02 7.48 -9.82
N SER A 85 3.71 7.28 -10.95
CA SER A 85 3.09 7.00 -12.23
C SER A 85 3.72 5.76 -12.86
N CYS A 86 2.90 4.93 -13.51
CA CYS A 86 3.40 3.82 -14.32
C CYS A 86 3.94 4.37 -15.64
N VAL A 87 5.23 4.16 -15.89
CA VAL A 87 5.94 4.59 -17.10
C VAL A 87 6.53 3.37 -17.82
N PRO A 88 6.76 3.42 -19.15
CA PRO A 88 7.46 2.34 -19.86
C PRO A 88 8.77 1.95 -19.17
N ALA A 89 9.12 0.66 -19.24
CA ALA A 89 10.31 0.12 -18.56
C ALA A 89 11.61 0.82 -19.02
N GLU A 90 11.65 1.27 -20.27
CA GLU A 90 12.76 1.93 -20.92
C GLU A 90 12.83 3.43 -20.61
N GLU A 91 11.72 4.04 -20.18
CA GLU A 91 11.69 5.46 -19.82
C GLU A 91 12.60 5.75 -18.63
N PHE A 92 13.35 6.85 -18.66
CA PHE A 92 14.25 7.19 -17.57
C PHE A 92 13.45 7.44 -16.27
N CYS A 93 13.86 6.76 -15.21
CA CYS A 93 13.45 7.04 -13.84
C CYS A 93 14.66 6.80 -12.94
N ASN A 94 14.97 7.74 -12.06
CA ASN A 94 16.06 7.55 -11.10
C ASN A 94 15.80 6.27 -10.29
N HIS A 95 16.77 5.37 -10.21
CA HIS A 95 16.62 4.07 -9.53
C HIS A 95 16.13 4.19 -8.07
N LYS A 96 16.41 5.31 -7.40
CA LYS A 96 15.94 5.59 -6.03
C LYS A 96 14.44 5.89 -5.96
N LEU A 97 13.83 6.29 -7.06
CA LEU A 97 12.41 6.60 -7.19
C LEU A 97 11.61 5.43 -7.78
N ILE A 98 12.26 4.32 -8.14
CA ILE A 98 11.55 3.15 -8.67
C ILE A 98 10.97 2.34 -7.51
N TYR A 99 9.66 2.12 -7.55
CA TYR A 99 8.98 1.22 -6.62
C TYR A 99 8.69 -0.14 -7.30
N TYR A 100 9.57 -1.11 -7.06
CA TYR A 100 9.52 -2.42 -7.73
C TYR A 100 8.38 -3.33 -7.30
N LYS A 101 7.70 -3.03 -6.18
CA LYS A 101 6.59 -3.84 -5.66
C LYS A 101 5.23 -3.38 -6.22
N ALA A 102 5.22 -2.51 -7.25
CA ALA A 102 3.99 -2.01 -7.84
C ALA A 102 3.14 -3.13 -8.43
N THR A 103 1.88 -3.23 -8.03
CA THR A 103 0.95 -4.28 -8.52
C THR A 103 -0.08 -3.76 -9.52
N ASP A 104 -0.17 -2.44 -9.70
CA ASP A 104 -1.10 -1.75 -10.60
C ASP A 104 -0.44 -1.29 -11.91
N CYS A 105 0.88 -1.45 -12.05
CA CYS A 105 1.54 -1.23 -13.34
C CYS A 105 1.42 -2.48 -14.22
N GLY A 106 0.97 -2.28 -15.46
CA GLY A 106 0.88 -3.34 -16.45
C GLY A 106 2.25 -3.89 -16.88
N HIS A 107 2.22 -4.98 -17.64
CA HIS A 107 3.44 -5.57 -18.19
C HIS A 107 4.18 -4.58 -19.10
N GLY A 108 5.51 -4.48 -18.96
CA GLY A 108 6.32 -3.50 -19.69
C GLY A 108 6.35 -2.10 -19.06
N PHE A 109 5.70 -1.90 -17.91
CA PHE A 109 5.72 -0.64 -17.16
C PHE A 109 6.38 -0.82 -15.79
N LYS A 110 6.95 0.26 -15.27
CA LYS A 110 7.49 0.37 -13.91
C LYS A 110 6.87 1.54 -13.19
N CYS A 111 6.77 1.46 -11.87
CA CYS A 111 6.32 2.59 -11.06
C CYS A 111 7.48 3.54 -10.79
N CYS A 112 7.32 4.80 -11.19
CA CYS A 112 8.24 5.89 -10.86
C CYS A 112 7.54 6.87 -9.90
N ILE A 113 8.06 7.00 -8.67
CA ILE A 113 7.54 7.96 -7.69
C ILE A 113 7.81 9.39 -8.18
N ARG A 114 6.80 10.25 -8.10
CA ARG A 114 6.90 11.67 -8.37
C ARG A 114 6.97 12.39 -7.03
N VAL A 115 8.16 12.85 -6.67
CA VAL A 115 8.42 13.70 -5.48
C VAL A 115 8.46 15.15 -5.88
#